data_AF-A0A8D9DQM1-F1
#
_entry.id   AF-A0A8D9DQM1-F1
#
_cell.length_a   1.000
_cell.length_b   1.000
_cell.length_c   1.000
_cell.angle_alpha   90.00
_cell.angle_beta   90.00
_cell.angle_gamma   90.00
#
_symmetry.space_group_name_H-M   'P 1'
#
loop_
_entity.id
_entity.type
_entity.pdbx_description
1 polymer ?
#
loop_
_entity_poly.entity_id
_entity_poly.type
_entity_poly.pdbx_seq_one_letter_code
_entity_poly.pdbx_strand_id
1 'polypeptide(L)'
;MMAILDEACLNVGKVTDELVLEAMDRQLSSHAHYSSRQTKSLDKDLAHKTQFKIRHYAGDVVYNIAGFLDKNKDTLFQDFKRLLYSSKNPLISGMWPEGAQDINKTTKRPLTAGTLFKNSMIALVKSLMSKEPHYVRCVKPNEDKSAVVFNDQRVEHQVRYLGLLENVRVRRAGFAHRQPYDRFLKRYKMISEFTWPNFRGSDKDGTKVLIDEKGFLHDVKYGKTKIFIRSPNTLFALENMRAELIPGIVTLLQKQWRGAMCRQKYKKMKAALAIMIYYRRYKMKTYFVQMSQKFRHAKSSRDYGKSIRWPEPSVSTRHIVPSLRILFDRWRASMILSPFPRSEWPQLRLKMSAAIALRGKRGTWGADRVWKGDYLALPEENSNYIIYNSAIESLKQSDQFNLVLFSAFVRKTNKFNRCADRVLLVTDFAVYKLDSGAKFKAMRRGMSLQEMTGLSVSPGSDQLVVIHNNKGNDLVFTIISAEDRVGELVGALASRYFRLRGTDLPVNVSTRFQCMLGNKSRQLRVEVTNETELASFKKDSNNGIVYVLPPNLTVNGMTPGSQPIKV
;
A
#
# COMPACT_ATOMS: atom_id res chain seq x y z
N MET A 1 59.09 9.91 -63.14
CA MET A 1 58.08 9.22 -63.96
C MET A 1 56.80 10.04 -64.12
N MET A 2 55.93 10.17 -63.10
CA MET A 2 54.66 10.94 -63.25
C MET A 2 54.86 12.39 -63.73
N ALA A 3 55.87 13.09 -63.24
CA ALA A 3 56.19 14.44 -63.72
C ALA A 3 56.58 14.49 -65.22
N ILE A 4 57.32 13.49 -65.71
CA ILE A 4 57.72 13.37 -67.12
C ILE A 4 56.49 13.13 -67.99
N LEU A 5 55.56 12.29 -67.51
CA LEU A 5 54.30 12.01 -68.20
C LEU A 5 53.39 13.25 -68.22
N ASP A 6 53.31 13.99 -67.13
CA ASP A 6 52.53 15.22 -67.02
C ASP A 6 53.09 16.32 -67.95
N GLU A 7 54.41 16.49 -67.99
CA GLU A 7 55.08 17.42 -68.91
C GLU A 7 54.82 17.06 -70.37
N ALA A 8 54.90 15.77 -70.72
CA ALA A 8 54.61 15.29 -72.07
C ALA A 8 53.14 15.50 -72.48
N CYS A 9 52.20 15.44 -71.54
CA CYS A 9 50.78 15.75 -71.79
C CYS A 9 50.53 17.24 -72.05
N LEU A 10 51.41 18.12 -71.57
CA LEU A 10 51.29 19.59 -71.67
C LEU A 10 51.97 20.17 -72.91
N ASN A 11 52.81 19.39 -73.57
CA ASN A 11 53.56 19.81 -74.74
C ASN A 11 52.64 19.99 -75.96
N VAL A 12 52.88 21.05 -76.75
CA VAL A 12 52.03 21.46 -77.89
C VAL A 12 52.36 20.68 -79.17
N GLY A 13 53.49 19.96 -79.20
CA GLY A 13 53.90 19.10 -80.32
C GLY A 13 53.22 17.72 -80.34
N LYS A 14 53.36 16.98 -81.46
CA LYS A 14 52.94 15.57 -81.57
C LYS A 14 53.86 14.67 -80.73
N VAL A 15 53.59 14.56 -79.44
CA VAL A 15 54.29 13.62 -78.53
C VAL A 15 53.60 12.26 -78.57
N THR A 16 54.39 11.19 -78.74
CA THR A 16 53.93 9.79 -78.72
C THR A 16 54.38 9.10 -77.43
N ASP A 17 53.74 7.98 -77.07
CA ASP A 17 54.10 7.20 -75.88
C ASP A 17 55.57 6.72 -75.92
N GLU A 18 56.10 6.42 -77.12
CA GLU A 18 57.51 6.03 -77.29
C GLU A 18 58.48 7.17 -76.93
N LEU A 19 58.17 8.42 -77.32
CA LEU A 19 58.97 9.59 -76.96
C LEU A 19 58.97 9.84 -75.45
N VAL A 20 57.87 9.50 -74.77
CA VAL A 20 57.78 9.55 -73.32
C VAL A 20 58.69 8.50 -72.69
N LEU A 21 58.72 7.27 -73.23
CA LEU A 21 59.62 6.24 -72.76
C LEU A 21 61.09 6.62 -72.98
N GLU A 22 61.45 7.20 -74.13
CA GLU A 22 62.81 7.70 -74.39
C GLU A 22 63.20 8.81 -73.40
N ALA A 23 62.26 9.72 -73.08
CA ALA A 23 62.48 10.74 -72.05
C ALA A 23 62.67 10.13 -70.65
N MET A 24 61.89 9.09 -70.31
CA MET A 24 62.06 8.34 -69.06
C MET A 24 63.42 7.63 -69.03
N ASP A 25 63.84 6.99 -70.12
CA ASP A 25 65.14 6.32 -70.22
C ASP A 25 66.30 7.29 -70.06
N ARG A 26 66.20 8.48 -70.67
CA ARG A 26 67.22 9.52 -70.53
C ARG A 26 67.32 10.04 -69.10
N GLN A 27 66.19 10.34 -68.45
CA GLN A 27 66.16 10.98 -67.13
C GLN A 27 66.30 10.00 -65.96
N LEU A 28 65.91 8.73 -66.12
CA LEU A 28 65.84 7.73 -65.05
C LEU A 28 66.87 6.60 -65.21
N SER A 29 67.74 6.63 -66.22
CA SER A 29 68.77 5.59 -66.48
C SER A 29 69.66 5.29 -65.27
N SER A 30 69.98 6.28 -64.43
CA SER A 30 70.81 6.11 -63.24
C SER A 30 70.07 5.59 -62.01
N HIS A 31 68.74 5.47 -62.07
CA HIS A 31 67.92 5.12 -60.92
C HIS A 31 67.89 3.60 -60.69
N ALA A 32 68.32 3.13 -59.52
CA ALA A 32 68.49 1.69 -59.21
C ALA A 32 67.21 0.84 -59.35
N HIS A 33 66.04 1.47 -59.26
CA HIS A 33 64.73 0.81 -59.35
C HIS A 33 64.04 0.94 -60.72
N TYR A 34 64.68 1.56 -61.71
CA TYR A 34 64.16 1.72 -63.07
C TYR A 34 64.99 0.89 -64.05
N SER A 35 64.34 0.30 -65.04
CA SER A 35 65.03 -0.31 -66.18
C SER A 35 64.11 -0.42 -67.39
N SER A 36 64.66 -0.23 -68.58
CA SER A 36 64.05 -0.54 -69.87
C SER A 36 65.02 -1.35 -70.73
N ARG A 37 64.54 -1.86 -71.86
CA ARG A 37 65.36 -2.54 -72.86
C ARG A 37 66.50 -1.65 -73.41
N GLN A 38 66.33 -0.32 -73.43
CA GLN A 38 67.35 0.63 -73.89
C GLN A 38 68.42 0.90 -72.82
N THR A 39 68.04 0.94 -71.55
CA THR A 39 68.99 1.09 -70.43
C THR A 39 69.74 -0.21 -70.10
N LYS A 40 69.13 -1.37 -70.37
CA LYS A 40 69.70 -2.71 -70.12
C LYS A 40 69.49 -3.61 -71.33
N SER A 41 70.33 -3.43 -72.35
CA SER A 41 70.27 -4.11 -73.65
C SER A 41 70.37 -5.65 -73.56
N LEU A 42 70.84 -6.19 -72.43
CA LEU A 42 70.97 -7.64 -72.20
C LEU A 42 69.66 -8.31 -71.75
N ASP A 43 68.69 -7.54 -71.23
CA ASP A 43 67.44 -8.06 -70.64
C ASP A 43 66.40 -8.37 -71.74
N LYS A 44 66.45 -9.59 -72.31
CA LYS A 44 65.64 -10.01 -73.49
C LYS A 44 64.15 -10.15 -73.20
N ASP A 45 63.76 -10.13 -71.93
CA ASP A 45 62.37 -10.28 -71.51
C ASP A 45 61.56 -8.98 -71.68
N LEU A 46 62.23 -7.83 -71.87
CA LEU A 46 61.59 -6.53 -72.08
C LEU A 46 61.45 -6.20 -73.57
N ALA A 47 60.22 -5.91 -74.00
CA ALA A 47 59.97 -5.44 -75.36
C ALA A 47 60.57 -4.04 -75.59
N HIS A 48 61.33 -3.89 -76.68
CA HIS A 48 62.01 -2.64 -77.03
C HIS A 48 60.99 -1.53 -77.34
N LYS A 49 61.28 -0.29 -76.91
CA LYS A 49 60.47 0.93 -77.12
C LYS A 49 59.02 0.91 -76.61
N THR A 50 58.58 -0.18 -75.99
CA THR A 50 57.20 -0.37 -75.55
C THR A 50 57.08 -0.69 -74.06
N GLN A 51 58.13 -1.22 -73.44
CA GLN A 51 58.07 -1.65 -72.05
C GLN A 51 59.20 -1.08 -71.19
N PHE A 52 58.85 -0.79 -69.93
CA PHE A 52 59.79 -0.47 -68.86
C PHE A 52 59.43 -1.27 -67.61
N LYS A 53 60.37 -1.40 -66.69
CA LYS A 53 60.28 -2.20 -65.48
C LYS A 53 60.61 -1.35 -64.26
N ILE A 54 59.77 -1.44 -63.24
CA ILE A 54 59.99 -0.81 -61.93
C ILE A 54 60.12 -1.90 -60.88
N ARG A 55 61.16 -1.76 -60.05
CA ARG A 55 61.34 -2.59 -58.85
C ARG A 55 60.52 -2.04 -57.70
N HIS A 56 59.34 -2.60 -57.46
CA HIS A 56 58.50 -2.28 -56.30
C HIS A 56 58.93 -3.11 -55.08
N TYR A 57 58.44 -2.73 -53.89
CA TYR A 57 58.68 -3.50 -52.67
C TYR A 57 58.13 -4.95 -52.75
N ALA A 58 57.09 -5.17 -53.58
CA ALA A 58 56.44 -6.47 -53.79
C ALA A 58 57.06 -7.31 -54.93
N GLY A 59 58.05 -6.77 -55.65
CA GLY A 59 58.68 -7.41 -56.81
C GLY A 59 58.84 -6.47 -58.01
N ASP A 60 59.51 -6.97 -59.04
CA ASP A 60 59.69 -6.26 -60.31
C ASP A 60 58.38 -6.32 -61.12
N VAL A 61 57.93 -5.18 -61.64
CA VAL A 61 56.72 -5.06 -62.46
C VAL A 61 57.06 -4.45 -63.80
N VAL A 62 56.64 -5.12 -64.88
CA VAL A 62 56.78 -4.64 -66.25
C VAL A 62 55.52 -3.89 -66.67
N TYR A 63 55.70 -2.66 -67.13
CA TYR A 63 54.66 -1.76 -67.62
C TYR A 63 54.79 -1.58 -69.12
N ASN A 64 53.66 -1.57 -69.82
CA ASN A 64 53.58 -1.21 -71.23
C ASN A 64 53.21 0.28 -71.35
N ILE A 65 54.05 1.07 -72.02
CA ILE A 65 53.86 2.53 -72.17
C ILE A 65 52.68 2.88 -73.09
N ALA A 66 52.20 1.95 -73.92
CA ALA A 66 51.12 2.21 -74.87
C ALA A 66 49.84 2.72 -74.18
N GLY A 67 49.35 3.88 -74.64
CA GLY A 67 48.17 4.56 -74.14
C GLY A 67 48.37 5.31 -72.82
N PHE A 68 49.61 5.47 -72.33
CA PHE A 68 49.86 6.23 -71.09
C PHE A 68 49.51 7.70 -71.25
N LEU A 69 49.85 8.32 -72.39
CA LEU A 69 49.52 9.73 -72.64
C LEU A 69 48.01 9.96 -72.67
N ASP A 70 47.27 9.15 -73.41
CA ASP A 70 45.82 9.31 -73.55
C ASP A 70 45.11 9.10 -72.21
N LYS A 71 45.50 8.07 -71.45
CA LYS A 71 44.98 7.80 -70.10
C LYS A 71 45.35 8.88 -69.09
N ASN A 72 46.50 9.55 -69.26
CA ASN A 72 46.93 10.59 -68.31
C ASN A 72 46.34 11.96 -68.62
N LYS A 73 46.05 12.26 -69.90
CA LYS A 73 45.37 13.49 -70.30
C LYS A 73 43.99 13.58 -69.65
N ASP A 74 43.17 12.53 -69.80
CA ASP A 74 41.82 12.38 -69.20
C ASP A 74 41.05 13.72 -69.06
N THR A 75 41.11 14.55 -70.10
CA THR A 75 40.70 15.95 -70.00
C THR A 75 39.19 16.07 -70.18
N LEU A 76 38.48 16.31 -69.08
CA LEU A 76 37.10 16.75 -69.16
C LEU A 76 37.01 18.28 -69.22
N PHE A 77 36.72 18.80 -70.42
CA PHE A 77 36.61 20.23 -70.66
C PHE A 77 35.44 20.87 -69.90
N GLN A 78 35.59 22.14 -69.56
CA GLN A 78 34.60 22.90 -68.78
C GLN A 78 33.25 23.03 -69.49
N ASP A 79 33.25 23.05 -70.83
CA ASP A 79 32.02 23.17 -71.63
C ASP A 79 31.10 21.96 -71.45
N PHE A 80 31.69 20.75 -71.38
CA PHE A 80 30.93 19.54 -71.07
C PHE A 80 30.38 19.56 -69.64
N LYS A 81 31.17 20.04 -68.67
CA LYS A 81 30.70 20.19 -67.27
C LYS A 81 29.54 21.18 -67.16
N ARG A 82 29.58 22.30 -67.90
CA ARG A 82 28.48 23.29 -67.99
C ARG A 82 27.23 22.71 -68.61
N LEU A 83 27.38 21.99 -69.72
CA LEU A 83 26.28 21.31 -70.39
C LEU A 83 25.57 20.36 -69.42
N LEU A 84 26.34 19.53 -68.71
CA LEU A 84 25.79 18.57 -67.74
C LEU A 84 25.13 19.28 -66.54
N TYR A 85 25.70 20.39 -66.05
CA TYR A 85 25.08 21.21 -65.01
C TYR A 85 23.76 21.84 -65.44
N SER A 86 23.64 22.26 -66.70
CA SER A 86 22.41 22.86 -67.27
C SER A 86 21.29 21.84 -67.55
N SER A 87 21.53 20.56 -67.27
CA SER A 87 20.53 19.51 -67.45
C SER A 87 19.29 19.76 -66.60
N LYS A 88 18.11 19.51 -67.17
CA LYS A 88 16.83 19.56 -66.44
C LYS A 88 16.69 18.43 -65.40
N ASN A 89 17.55 17.40 -65.47
CA ASN A 89 17.55 16.30 -64.51
C ASN A 89 18.36 16.71 -63.25
N PRO A 90 17.72 16.83 -62.07
CA PRO A 90 18.39 17.25 -60.84
C PRO A 90 19.58 16.37 -60.43
N LEU A 91 19.54 15.08 -60.78
CA LEU A 91 20.62 14.15 -60.49
C LEU A 91 21.85 14.44 -61.35
N ILE A 92 21.66 14.69 -62.65
CA ILE A 92 22.75 15.01 -63.57
C ILE A 92 23.33 16.38 -63.24
N SER A 93 22.49 17.39 -63.01
CA SER A 93 22.96 18.72 -62.63
C SER A 93 23.70 18.69 -61.28
N GLY A 94 23.24 17.88 -60.33
CA GLY A 94 23.84 17.72 -59.01
C GLY A 94 25.21 17.03 -59.01
N MET A 95 25.52 16.19 -60.00
CA MET A 95 26.84 15.53 -60.13
C MET A 95 27.94 16.48 -60.62
N TRP A 96 27.57 17.61 -61.24
CA TRP A 96 28.52 18.53 -61.89
C TRP A 96 28.40 19.99 -61.40
N PRO A 97 28.50 20.26 -60.08
CA PRO A 97 28.34 21.61 -59.53
C PRO A 97 29.41 22.59 -60.02
N GLU A 98 30.57 22.08 -60.46
CA GLU A 98 31.66 22.85 -61.08
C GLU A 98 31.23 23.57 -62.36
N GLY A 99 30.16 23.11 -63.02
CA GLY A 99 29.60 23.77 -64.20
C GLY A 99 29.04 25.17 -63.92
N ALA A 100 28.75 25.51 -62.66
CA ALA A 100 28.26 26.85 -62.26
C ALA A 100 29.35 27.94 -62.24
N GLN A 101 30.63 27.59 -62.45
CA GLN A 101 31.76 28.53 -62.35
C GLN A 101 31.87 29.48 -63.56
N ASP A 102 32.12 30.76 -63.27
CA ASP A 102 32.33 31.84 -64.26
C ASP A 102 33.51 31.58 -65.20
N ILE A 103 33.31 31.89 -66.50
CA ILE A 103 34.28 31.72 -67.59
C ILE A 103 35.65 32.33 -67.25
N ASN A 104 35.66 33.47 -66.55
CA ASN A 104 36.88 34.23 -66.25
C ASN A 104 37.72 33.63 -65.09
N LYS A 105 37.17 32.70 -64.28
CA LYS A 105 37.89 32.03 -63.18
C LYS A 105 38.52 30.68 -63.57
N THR A 106 38.13 30.13 -64.73
CA THR A 106 38.44 28.75 -65.13
C THR A 106 39.49 28.65 -66.25
N THR A 107 40.52 29.50 -66.24
CA THR A 107 41.60 29.49 -67.24
C THR A 107 42.74 28.51 -66.93
N LYS A 108 42.70 27.85 -65.77
CA LYS A 108 43.68 26.80 -65.43
C LYS A 108 43.35 25.55 -66.25
N ARG A 109 44.32 25.08 -67.03
CA ARG A 109 44.22 23.79 -67.75
C ARG A 109 43.86 22.68 -66.76
N PRO A 110 43.01 21.72 -67.16
CA PRO A 110 42.64 20.59 -66.31
C PRO A 110 43.90 19.85 -65.87
N LEU A 111 43.93 19.45 -64.60
CA LEU A 111 45.02 18.64 -64.06
C LEU A 111 45.00 17.27 -64.74
N THR A 112 46.18 16.70 -64.99
CA THR A 112 46.32 15.33 -65.49
C THR A 112 45.83 14.31 -64.46
N ALA A 113 45.44 13.13 -64.91
CA ALA A 113 45.02 12.03 -64.03
C ALA A 113 46.11 11.67 -63.02
N GLY A 114 47.39 11.66 -63.43
CA GLY A 114 48.54 11.41 -62.57
C GLY A 114 48.68 12.42 -61.43
N THR A 115 48.51 13.72 -61.72
CA THR A 115 48.54 14.77 -60.69
C THR A 115 47.32 14.70 -59.75
N LEU A 116 46.12 14.42 -60.26
CA LEU A 116 44.91 14.23 -59.43
C LEU A 116 45.07 13.03 -58.46
N PHE A 117 45.60 11.92 -58.97
CA PHE A 117 45.86 10.72 -58.17
C PHE A 117 46.92 10.99 -57.09
N LYS A 118 48.02 11.67 -57.45
CA LYS A 118 49.08 12.06 -56.51
C LYS A 118 48.52 12.94 -55.38
N ASN A 119 47.74 13.96 -55.70
CA ASN A 119 47.16 14.86 -54.71
C ASN A 119 46.21 14.13 -53.75
N SER A 120 45.38 13.23 -54.30
CA SER A 120 44.48 12.37 -53.52
C SER A 120 45.26 11.47 -52.55
N MET A 121 46.37 10.87 -53.01
CA MET A 121 47.24 10.04 -52.17
C MET A 121 47.92 10.84 -51.06
N ILE A 122 48.41 12.05 -51.34
CA ILE A 122 49.00 12.94 -50.32
C ILE A 122 47.96 13.32 -49.26
N ALA A 123 46.73 13.66 -49.68
CA ALA A 123 45.64 13.97 -48.77
C ALA A 123 45.27 12.76 -47.89
N LEU A 124 45.24 11.55 -48.47
CA LEU A 124 45.02 10.31 -47.72
C LEU A 124 46.13 10.08 -46.70
N VAL A 125 47.40 10.15 -47.09
CA VAL A 125 48.54 9.97 -46.18
C VAL A 125 48.50 10.99 -45.04
N LYS A 126 48.19 12.26 -45.33
CA LYS A 126 48.02 13.30 -44.30
C LYS A 126 46.92 12.93 -43.30
N SER A 127 45.79 12.40 -43.78
CA SER A 127 44.67 11.93 -42.93
C SER A 127 45.03 10.71 -42.09
N LEU A 128 45.86 9.80 -42.62
CA LEU A 128 46.34 8.61 -41.91
C LEU A 128 47.36 8.99 -40.83
N MET A 129 48.29 9.91 -41.12
CA MET A 129 49.32 10.36 -40.19
C MET A 129 48.75 11.16 -39.00
N SER A 130 47.54 11.70 -39.13
CA SER A 130 46.85 12.42 -38.05
C SER A 130 46.05 11.52 -37.10
N LYS A 131 46.05 10.19 -37.32
CA LYS A 131 45.27 9.21 -36.57
C LYS A 131 46.18 8.16 -35.95
N GLU A 132 45.63 7.35 -35.05
CA GLU A 132 46.30 6.14 -34.57
C GLU A 132 46.08 5.00 -35.58
N PRO A 133 47.13 4.50 -36.26
CA PRO A 133 46.96 3.53 -37.33
C PRO A 133 46.91 2.10 -36.79
N HIS A 134 45.86 1.37 -37.16
CA HIS A 134 45.75 -0.07 -36.98
C HIS A 134 45.91 -0.76 -38.34
N TYR A 135 46.81 -1.74 -38.42
CA TYR A 135 47.15 -2.42 -39.67
C TYR A 135 46.57 -3.83 -39.71
N VAL A 136 45.80 -4.13 -40.76
CA VAL A 136 45.40 -5.49 -41.12
C VAL A 136 46.21 -5.90 -42.36
N ARG A 137 46.88 -7.05 -42.29
CA ARG A 137 47.71 -7.57 -43.38
C ARG A 137 47.04 -8.81 -43.95
N CYS A 138 46.51 -8.69 -45.16
CA CYS A 138 45.86 -9.80 -45.86
C CYS A 138 46.92 -10.65 -46.56
N VAL A 139 46.78 -11.98 -46.46
CA VAL A 139 47.66 -12.96 -47.10
C VAL A 139 46.79 -13.89 -47.95
N LYS A 140 47.14 -14.05 -49.23
CA LYS A 140 46.44 -14.93 -50.16
C LYS A 140 47.00 -16.36 -50.04
N PRO A 141 46.20 -17.37 -49.66
CA PRO A 141 46.73 -18.71 -49.38
C PRO A 141 47.10 -19.50 -50.66
N ASN A 142 46.40 -19.28 -51.77
CA ASN A 142 46.64 -19.93 -53.06
C ASN A 142 46.08 -19.07 -54.22
N GLU A 143 46.50 -19.34 -55.46
CA GLU A 143 46.00 -18.63 -56.65
C GLU A 143 44.69 -19.23 -57.20
N ASP A 144 44.41 -20.51 -56.89
CA ASP A 144 43.26 -21.28 -57.37
C ASP A 144 41.92 -20.90 -56.70
N LYS A 145 41.95 -19.98 -55.74
CA LYS A 145 40.81 -19.55 -54.92
C LYS A 145 40.17 -20.71 -54.12
N SER A 146 40.92 -21.77 -53.85
CA SER A 146 40.49 -22.88 -53.01
C SER A 146 40.47 -22.47 -51.53
N ALA A 147 39.46 -22.92 -50.78
CA ALA A 147 39.37 -22.65 -49.34
C ALA A 147 40.36 -23.48 -48.50
N VAL A 148 40.92 -24.56 -49.06
CA VAL A 148 41.69 -25.57 -48.31
C VAL A 148 43.17 -25.62 -48.71
N VAL A 149 43.48 -25.25 -49.94
CA VAL A 149 44.87 -25.30 -50.45
C VAL A 149 45.69 -24.16 -49.85
N PHE A 150 46.88 -24.48 -49.35
CA PHE A 150 47.84 -23.51 -48.84
C PHE A 150 49.17 -23.68 -49.58
N ASN A 151 49.59 -22.65 -50.30
CA ASN A 151 50.84 -22.65 -51.05
C ASN A 151 51.92 -21.93 -50.23
N ASP A 152 52.81 -22.72 -49.61
CA ASP A 152 53.86 -22.21 -48.72
C ASP A 152 54.78 -21.21 -49.41
N GLN A 153 55.25 -21.50 -50.63
CA GLN A 153 56.14 -20.60 -51.36
C GLN A 153 55.46 -19.25 -51.64
N ARG A 154 54.17 -19.29 -52.02
CA ARG A 154 53.39 -18.08 -52.30
C ARG A 154 53.15 -17.27 -51.04
N VAL A 155 52.81 -17.91 -49.93
CA VAL A 155 52.60 -17.23 -48.64
C VAL A 155 53.93 -16.70 -48.07
N GLU A 156 55.01 -17.47 -48.17
CA GLU A 156 56.34 -17.04 -47.74
C GLU A 156 56.80 -15.79 -48.50
N HIS A 157 56.64 -15.77 -49.83
CA HIS A 157 56.93 -14.59 -50.63
C HIS A 157 56.14 -13.37 -50.14
N GLN A 158 54.85 -13.55 -49.80
CA GLN A 158 54.00 -12.49 -49.21
C GLN A 158 54.47 -12.02 -47.85
N VAL A 159 54.83 -12.94 -46.95
CA VAL A 159 55.35 -12.63 -45.61
C VAL A 159 56.62 -11.78 -45.71
N ARG A 160 57.52 -12.12 -46.64
CA ARG A 160 58.76 -11.38 -46.91
C ARG A 160 58.48 -9.99 -47.46
N TYR A 161 57.71 -9.86 -48.55
CA TYR A 161 57.49 -8.53 -49.15
C TYR A 161 56.59 -7.61 -48.31
N LEU A 162 55.68 -8.16 -47.50
CA LEU A 162 54.89 -7.37 -46.55
C LEU A 162 55.71 -6.91 -45.34
N GLY A 163 56.96 -7.37 -45.21
CA GLY A 163 57.88 -7.05 -44.12
C GLY A 163 57.37 -7.50 -42.76
N LEU A 164 56.61 -8.61 -42.70
CA LEU A 164 56.00 -9.06 -41.45
C LEU A 164 57.05 -9.48 -40.42
N LEU A 165 58.14 -10.10 -40.87
CA LEU A 165 59.27 -10.50 -40.02
C LEU A 165 59.98 -9.29 -39.42
N GLU A 166 60.28 -8.29 -40.22
CA GLU A 166 60.90 -7.03 -39.79
C GLU A 166 59.98 -6.29 -38.81
N ASN A 167 58.68 -6.24 -39.09
CA ASN A 167 57.68 -5.65 -38.18
C ASN A 167 57.67 -6.35 -36.81
N VAL A 168 57.77 -7.68 -36.77
CA VAL A 168 57.84 -8.45 -35.53
C VAL A 168 59.18 -8.22 -34.81
N ARG A 169 60.30 -8.19 -35.54
CA ARG A 169 61.64 -7.96 -34.99
C ARG A 169 61.75 -6.57 -34.36
N VAL A 170 61.30 -5.52 -35.05
CA VAL A 170 61.28 -4.14 -34.53
C VAL A 170 60.41 -4.05 -33.28
N ARG A 171 59.25 -4.73 -33.25
CA ARG A 171 58.39 -4.80 -32.07
C ARG A 171 58.99 -5.59 -30.90
N ARG A 172 59.78 -6.64 -31.15
CA ARG A 172 60.44 -7.46 -30.10
C ARG A 172 61.75 -6.87 -29.57
N ALA A 173 62.51 -6.15 -30.39
CA ALA A 173 63.80 -5.57 -30.00
C ALA A 173 63.63 -4.25 -29.20
N GLY A 174 62.51 -3.56 -29.37
CA GLY A 174 62.17 -2.35 -28.63
C GLY A 174 61.36 -2.60 -27.36
N PHE A 175 60.88 -1.51 -26.76
CA PHE A 175 59.85 -1.57 -25.73
C PHE A 175 58.47 -1.58 -26.41
N ALA A 176 57.72 -2.67 -26.22
CA ALA A 176 56.38 -2.82 -26.80
C ALA A 176 55.42 -1.70 -26.37
N HIS A 177 55.55 -1.20 -25.14
CA HIS A 177 54.66 -0.17 -24.61
C HIS A 177 55.43 0.89 -23.80
N ARG A 178 54.96 2.15 -23.86
CA ARG A 178 55.53 3.27 -23.10
C ARG A 178 54.43 4.21 -22.62
N GLN A 179 54.48 4.62 -21.37
CA GLN A 179 53.42 5.46 -20.78
C GLN A 179 53.99 6.43 -19.73
N PRO A 180 53.45 7.67 -19.62
CA PRO A 180 53.75 8.56 -18.51
C PRO A 180 53.49 7.93 -17.15
N TYR A 181 54.33 8.25 -16.16
CA TYR A 181 54.22 7.68 -14.82
C TYR A 181 52.88 7.96 -14.15
N ASP A 182 52.36 9.19 -14.27
CA ASP A 182 51.09 9.59 -13.67
C ASP A 182 49.92 8.75 -14.20
N ARG A 183 49.88 8.54 -15.52
CA ARG A 183 48.82 7.79 -16.19
C ARG A 183 48.92 6.30 -15.89
N PHE A 184 50.15 5.77 -15.82
CA PHE A 184 50.40 4.38 -15.46
C PHE A 184 49.96 4.11 -14.01
N LEU A 185 50.44 4.93 -13.07
CA LEU A 185 50.12 4.78 -11.64
C LEU A 185 48.62 4.96 -11.39
N LYS A 186 47.96 5.99 -11.93
CA LYS A 186 46.50 6.18 -11.80
C LYS A 186 45.70 4.98 -12.31
N ARG A 187 46.18 4.31 -13.37
CA ARG A 187 45.51 3.17 -13.98
C ARG A 187 45.66 1.89 -13.15
N TYR A 188 46.87 1.62 -12.65
CA TYR A 188 47.23 0.34 -12.05
C TYR A 188 47.36 0.37 -10.52
N LYS A 189 47.32 1.54 -9.85
CA LYS A 189 47.46 1.65 -8.38
C LYS A 189 46.52 0.77 -7.56
N MET A 190 45.39 0.36 -8.13
CA MET A 190 44.45 -0.53 -7.45
C MET A 190 44.95 -1.96 -7.28
N ILE A 191 45.93 -2.38 -8.08
CA ILE A 191 46.50 -3.73 -8.04
C ILE A 191 47.43 -3.92 -6.83
N SER A 192 48.00 -2.84 -6.31
CA SER A 192 49.02 -2.85 -5.27
C SER A 192 48.46 -2.25 -3.98
N GLU A 193 48.64 -2.96 -2.86
CA GLU A 193 48.17 -2.49 -1.55
C GLU A 193 48.95 -1.26 -1.07
N PHE A 194 50.21 -1.11 -1.48
CA PHE A 194 51.07 0.02 -1.12
C PHE A 194 50.76 1.30 -1.91
N THR A 195 50.17 1.18 -3.10
CA THR A 195 49.81 2.33 -3.94
C THR A 195 48.33 2.70 -3.86
N TRP A 196 47.48 1.78 -3.37
CA TRP A 196 46.06 2.02 -3.15
C TRP A 196 45.78 2.68 -1.78
N PRO A 197 44.80 3.59 -1.66
CA PRO A 197 44.09 4.28 -2.74
C PRO A 197 44.88 5.46 -3.30
N ASN A 198 45.82 6.02 -2.54
CA ASN A 198 46.65 7.16 -2.93
C ASN A 198 48.08 6.94 -2.43
N PHE A 199 49.03 6.84 -3.36
CA PHE A 199 50.45 6.74 -3.05
C PHE A 199 50.99 8.08 -2.53
N ARG A 200 51.85 8.02 -1.51
CA ARG A 200 52.52 9.19 -0.92
C ARG A 200 53.97 9.24 -1.43
N GLY A 201 54.20 9.96 -2.52
CA GLY A 201 55.52 10.09 -3.15
C GLY A 201 55.40 10.55 -4.61
N SER A 202 56.50 10.44 -5.37
CA SER A 202 56.45 10.75 -6.81
C SER A 202 55.75 9.63 -7.59
N ASP A 203 55.12 9.96 -8.72
CA ASP A 203 54.46 8.96 -9.58
C ASP A 203 55.44 7.90 -10.10
N LYS A 204 56.72 8.28 -10.26
CA LYS A 204 57.79 7.38 -10.66
C LYS A 204 58.08 6.35 -9.58
N ASP A 205 58.16 6.78 -8.32
CA ASP A 205 58.41 5.90 -7.18
C ASP A 205 57.22 4.96 -6.97
N GLY A 206 56.00 5.48 -7.05
CA GLY A 206 54.79 4.65 -6.94
C GLY A 206 54.70 3.61 -8.06
N THR A 207 55.09 3.99 -9.28
CA THR A 207 55.21 3.04 -10.40
C THR A 207 56.26 1.98 -10.13
N LYS A 208 57.41 2.34 -9.54
CA LYS A 208 58.48 1.39 -9.20
C LYS A 208 58.02 0.40 -8.12
N VAL A 209 57.39 0.88 -7.05
CA VAL A 209 56.84 0.04 -5.97
C VAL A 209 55.83 -0.96 -6.52
N LEU A 210 54.91 -0.49 -7.39
CA LEU A 210 53.90 -1.37 -8.00
C LEU A 210 54.55 -2.46 -8.86
N ILE A 211 55.50 -2.09 -9.72
CA ILE A 211 56.16 -3.05 -10.61
C ILE A 211 57.01 -4.06 -9.84
N ASP A 212 57.66 -3.61 -8.77
CA ASP A 212 58.45 -4.45 -7.87
C ASP A 212 57.57 -5.48 -7.15
N GLU A 213 56.49 -5.03 -6.51
CA GLU A 213 55.53 -5.90 -5.82
C GLU A 213 54.93 -6.97 -6.77
N LYS A 214 54.72 -6.64 -8.04
CA LYS A 214 54.15 -7.56 -9.03
C LYS A 214 55.20 -8.38 -9.79
N GLY A 215 56.49 -8.25 -9.46
CA GLY A 215 57.56 -9.09 -10.01
C GLY A 215 57.98 -8.78 -11.45
N PHE A 216 57.68 -7.59 -11.96
CA PHE A 216 57.94 -7.22 -13.36
C PHE A 216 59.19 -6.34 -13.56
N LEU A 217 60.04 -6.18 -12.55
CA LEU A 217 61.25 -5.34 -12.61
C LEU A 217 62.18 -5.66 -13.79
N HIS A 218 62.29 -6.93 -14.15
CA HIS A 218 63.19 -7.42 -15.20
C HIS A 218 62.74 -7.03 -16.62
N ASP A 219 61.44 -6.79 -16.82
CA ASP A 219 60.84 -6.53 -18.13
C ASP A 219 60.51 -5.05 -18.37
N VAL A 220 60.95 -4.16 -17.46
CA VAL A 220 60.72 -2.72 -17.58
C VAL A 220 62.02 -1.90 -17.55
N LYS A 221 61.98 -0.71 -18.12
CA LYS A 221 62.98 0.35 -17.91
C LYS A 221 62.31 1.67 -17.56
N TYR A 222 63.00 2.44 -16.73
CA TYR A 222 62.52 3.71 -16.19
C TYR A 222 63.17 4.87 -16.95
N GLY A 223 62.39 5.60 -17.74
CA GLY A 223 62.84 6.81 -18.41
C GLY A 223 62.84 8.04 -17.50
N LYS A 224 62.99 9.22 -18.10
CA LYS A 224 62.86 10.50 -17.39
C LYS A 224 61.41 10.76 -16.96
N THR A 225 60.46 10.61 -17.88
CA THR A 225 59.03 10.94 -17.66
C THR A 225 58.07 9.76 -17.86
N LYS A 226 58.56 8.62 -18.36
CA LYS A 226 57.75 7.48 -18.79
C LYS A 226 58.35 6.16 -18.33
N ILE A 227 57.49 5.18 -18.04
CA ILE A 227 57.86 3.77 -17.95
C ILE A 227 57.86 3.15 -19.36
N PHE A 228 58.81 2.24 -19.60
CA PHE A 228 58.96 1.48 -20.82
C PHE A 228 58.86 -0.01 -20.50
N ILE A 229 57.91 -0.71 -21.11
CA ILE A 229 57.64 -2.14 -20.89
C ILE A 229 58.07 -2.89 -22.14
N ARG A 230 58.89 -3.93 -21.95
CA ARG A 230 59.52 -4.66 -23.06
C ARG A 230 58.55 -5.67 -23.68
N SER A 231 57.90 -6.52 -22.89
CA SER A 231 56.98 -7.53 -23.39
C SER A 231 55.51 -7.10 -23.33
N PRO A 232 54.68 -7.49 -24.32
CA PRO A 232 53.23 -7.36 -24.22
C PRO A 232 52.63 -8.17 -23.05
N ASN A 233 53.28 -9.27 -22.68
CA ASN A 233 52.80 -10.17 -21.62
C ASN A 233 52.71 -9.47 -20.27
N THR A 234 53.70 -8.64 -19.90
CA THR A 234 53.66 -7.82 -18.68
C THR A 234 52.48 -6.85 -18.68
N LEU A 235 52.20 -6.22 -19.83
CA LEU A 235 51.05 -5.30 -19.94
C LEU A 235 49.72 -6.05 -19.80
N PHE A 236 49.57 -7.21 -20.46
CA PHE A 236 48.36 -8.03 -20.34
C PHE A 236 48.16 -8.57 -18.92
N ALA A 237 49.23 -8.98 -18.25
CA ALA A 237 49.17 -9.43 -16.87
C ALA A 237 48.65 -8.30 -15.94
N LEU A 238 49.19 -7.08 -16.06
CA LEU A 238 48.70 -5.93 -15.31
C LEU A 238 47.23 -5.58 -15.59
N GLU A 239 46.79 -5.66 -16.85
CA GLU A 239 45.38 -5.46 -17.20
C GLU A 239 44.46 -6.54 -16.63
N ASN A 240 44.87 -7.80 -16.66
CA ASN A 240 44.08 -8.91 -16.11
C ASN A 240 43.90 -8.75 -14.59
N MET A 241 44.99 -8.50 -13.85
CA MET A 241 44.90 -8.28 -12.40
C MET A 241 44.04 -7.06 -12.05
N ARG A 242 44.09 -6.01 -12.89
CA ARG A 242 43.19 -4.85 -12.75
C ARG A 242 41.73 -5.24 -12.98
N ALA A 243 41.45 -6.02 -14.02
CA ALA A 243 40.10 -6.46 -14.37
C ALA A 243 39.48 -7.33 -13.26
N GLU A 244 40.27 -8.18 -12.60
CA GLU A 244 39.83 -9.01 -11.48
C GLU A 244 39.43 -8.20 -10.23
N LEU A 245 40.10 -7.07 -9.97
CA LEU A 245 39.83 -6.24 -8.79
C LEU A 245 38.65 -5.27 -8.95
N ILE A 246 38.35 -4.83 -10.19
CA ILE A 246 37.28 -3.87 -10.47
C ILE A 246 35.92 -4.32 -9.90
N PRO A 247 35.45 -5.57 -10.09
CA PRO A 247 34.19 -6.04 -9.50
C PRO A 247 34.11 -5.87 -7.99
N GLY A 248 35.20 -6.09 -7.25
CA GLY A 248 35.27 -5.91 -5.80
C GLY A 248 35.07 -4.45 -5.38
N ILE A 249 35.74 -3.52 -6.07
CA ILE A 249 35.62 -2.07 -5.82
C ILE A 249 34.20 -1.59 -6.18
N VAL A 250 33.66 -2.04 -7.32
CA VAL A 250 32.29 -1.71 -7.73
C VAL A 250 31.28 -2.20 -6.69
N THR A 251 31.47 -3.42 -6.18
CA THR A 251 30.60 -3.98 -5.12
C THR A 251 30.69 -3.17 -3.83
N LEU A 252 31.89 -2.72 -3.43
CA LEU A 252 32.09 -1.81 -2.29
C LEU A 252 31.32 -0.50 -2.45
N LEU A 253 31.40 0.14 -3.63
CA LEU A 253 30.67 1.38 -3.90
C LEU A 253 29.15 1.14 -3.91
N GLN A 254 28.70 0.09 -4.60
CA GLN A 254 27.29 -0.26 -4.70
C GLN A 254 26.68 -0.57 -3.33
N LYS A 255 27.34 -1.35 -2.47
CA LYS A 255 26.81 -1.69 -1.14
C LYS A 255 26.70 -0.46 -0.25
N GLN A 256 27.67 0.46 -0.32
CA GLN A 256 27.63 1.70 0.45
C GLN A 256 26.52 2.63 -0.03
N TRP A 257 26.36 2.77 -1.34
CA TRP A 257 25.30 3.59 -1.92
C TRP A 257 23.90 3.04 -1.63
N ARG A 258 23.67 1.75 -1.89
CA ARG A 258 22.40 1.07 -1.55
C ARG A 258 22.09 1.20 -0.06
N GLY A 259 23.09 1.03 0.81
CA GLY A 259 22.96 1.27 2.25
C GLY A 259 22.59 2.70 2.61
N ALA A 260 23.22 3.70 1.97
CA ALA A 260 22.92 5.12 2.20
C ALA A 260 21.48 5.47 1.81
N MET A 261 21.03 5.00 0.64
CA MET A 261 19.65 5.15 0.16
C MET A 261 18.63 4.58 1.16
N CYS A 262 18.86 3.36 1.65
CA CYS A 262 18.00 2.73 2.65
C CYS A 262 17.99 3.50 3.97
N ARG A 263 19.14 3.94 4.47
CA ARG A 263 19.24 4.76 5.70
C ARG A 263 18.49 6.09 5.55
N GLN A 264 18.58 6.74 4.40
CA GLN A 264 17.84 7.98 4.13
C GLN A 264 16.33 7.75 4.11
N LYS A 265 15.86 6.70 3.45
CA LYS A 265 14.43 6.31 3.44
C LYS A 265 13.93 6.00 4.85
N TYR A 266 14.70 5.26 5.65
CA TYR A 266 14.36 4.94 7.03
C TYR A 266 14.25 6.19 7.92
N LYS A 267 15.17 7.15 7.79
CA LYS A 267 15.08 8.45 8.50
C LYS A 267 13.78 9.20 8.15
N LYS A 268 13.40 9.22 6.87
CA LYS A 268 12.12 9.81 6.43
C LYS A 268 10.91 9.10 7.03
N MET A 269 10.92 7.76 7.08
CA MET A 269 9.86 6.97 7.71
C MET A 269 9.74 7.26 9.22
N LYS A 270 10.86 7.37 9.94
CA LYS A 270 10.86 7.77 11.36
C LYS A 270 10.26 9.17 11.57
N ALA A 271 10.60 10.13 10.71
CA ALA A 271 10.02 11.47 10.78
C ALA A 271 8.50 11.44 10.53
N ALA A 272 8.03 10.63 9.57
CA ALA A 272 6.59 10.46 9.33
C ALA A 272 5.86 9.89 10.55
N LEU A 273 6.43 8.90 11.24
CA LEU A 273 5.87 8.36 12.48
C LEU A 273 5.76 9.43 13.57
N ALA A 274 6.79 10.27 13.73
CA ALA A 274 6.75 11.39 14.68
C ALA A 274 5.60 12.35 14.33
N ILE A 275 5.50 12.78 13.08
CA ILE A 275 4.41 13.66 12.60
C ILE A 275 3.03 13.03 12.88
N MET A 276 2.86 11.73 12.60
CA MET A 276 1.62 11.01 12.88
C MET A 276 1.25 11.03 14.37
N ILE A 277 2.22 10.85 15.27
CA ILE A 277 1.98 10.90 16.73
C ILE A 277 1.50 12.30 17.14
N TYR A 278 2.19 13.36 16.72
CA TYR A 278 1.80 14.73 17.04
C TYR A 278 0.44 15.09 16.44
N TYR A 279 0.17 14.68 15.21
CA TYR A 279 -1.12 14.91 14.55
C TYR A 279 -2.28 14.20 15.26
N ARG A 280 -2.10 12.94 15.68
CA ARG A 280 -3.09 12.20 16.47
C ARG A 280 -3.38 12.93 17.79
N ARG A 281 -2.35 13.37 18.50
CA ARG A 281 -2.49 14.16 19.75
C ARG A 281 -3.24 15.48 19.51
N TYR A 282 -2.88 16.20 18.46
CA TYR A 282 -3.56 17.43 18.07
C TYR A 282 -5.05 17.18 17.80
N LYS A 283 -5.39 16.19 16.96
CA LYS A 283 -6.80 15.86 16.66
C LYS A 283 -7.60 15.45 17.88
N MET A 284 -7.01 14.68 18.80
CA MET A 284 -7.65 14.36 20.08
C MET A 284 -7.93 15.64 20.89
N LYS A 285 -6.93 16.51 21.06
CA LYS A 285 -7.09 17.79 21.79
C LYS A 285 -8.19 18.66 21.17
N THR A 286 -8.18 18.83 19.85
CA THR A 286 -9.20 19.60 19.13
C THR A 286 -10.61 19.04 19.35
N TYR A 287 -10.77 17.70 19.31
CA TYR A 287 -12.05 17.05 19.54
C TYR A 287 -12.57 17.31 20.97
N PHE A 288 -11.71 17.22 21.99
CA PHE A 288 -12.09 17.54 23.36
C PHE A 288 -12.46 19.01 23.56
N VAL A 289 -11.74 19.94 22.92
CA VAL A 289 -12.07 21.37 22.96
C VAL A 289 -13.44 21.63 22.34
N GLN A 290 -13.73 21.05 21.16
CA GLN A 290 -15.05 21.17 20.53
C GLN A 290 -16.16 20.57 21.41
N MET A 291 -15.89 19.42 22.05
CA MET A 291 -16.86 18.79 22.94
C MET A 291 -17.13 19.66 24.17
N SER A 292 -16.09 20.21 24.81
CA SER A 292 -16.22 21.15 25.93
C SER A 292 -17.04 22.38 25.55
N GLN A 293 -16.80 22.96 24.37
CA GLN A 293 -17.58 24.10 23.87
C GLN A 293 -19.06 23.74 23.65
N LYS A 294 -19.35 22.61 22.98
CA LYS A 294 -20.74 22.19 22.72
C LYS A 294 -21.51 21.86 24.00
N PHE A 295 -20.86 21.23 24.97
CA PHE A 295 -21.49 20.79 26.23
C PHE A 295 -21.38 21.82 27.36
N ARG A 296 -20.86 23.04 27.10
CA ARG A 296 -20.62 24.09 28.09
C ARG A 296 -21.85 24.38 28.97
N HIS A 297 -23.04 24.35 28.38
CA HIS A 297 -24.31 24.65 29.05
C HIS A 297 -25.17 23.41 29.32
N ALA A 298 -24.63 22.20 29.12
CA ALA A 298 -25.38 20.95 29.26
C ALA A 298 -25.98 20.80 30.67
N LYS A 299 -25.26 21.19 31.72
CA LYS A 299 -25.75 21.10 33.12
C LYS A 299 -27.00 21.94 33.36
N SER A 300 -27.12 23.09 32.72
CA SER A 300 -28.23 24.03 32.90
C SER A 300 -29.42 23.74 31.99
N SER A 301 -29.25 22.88 30.98
CA SER A 301 -30.32 22.51 30.06
C SER A 301 -31.33 21.55 30.71
N ARG A 302 -32.62 21.69 30.33
CA ARG A 302 -33.72 20.88 30.89
C ARG A 302 -33.53 19.37 30.72
N ASP A 303 -32.89 18.95 29.64
CA ASP A 303 -32.67 17.54 29.31
C ASP A 303 -31.24 17.06 29.65
N TYR A 304 -30.45 17.91 30.33
CA TYR A 304 -29.05 17.69 30.65
C TYR A 304 -28.18 17.35 29.43
N GLY A 305 -28.43 18.00 28.30
CA GLY A 305 -27.63 17.90 27.08
C GLY A 305 -27.93 16.67 26.23
N LYS A 306 -29.06 15.97 26.45
CA LYS A 306 -29.46 14.78 25.67
C LYS A 306 -29.61 15.11 24.18
N SER A 307 -30.17 16.28 23.88
CA SER A 307 -30.41 16.78 22.52
C SER A 307 -29.16 17.32 21.82
N ILE A 308 -28.04 17.49 22.52
CA ILE A 308 -26.81 18.06 21.94
C ILE A 308 -26.18 17.05 20.97
N ARG A 309 -26.01 17.47 19.71
CA ARG A 309 -25.30 16.68 18.71
C ARG A 309 -23.80 16.69 18.95
N TRP A 310 -23.25 15.50 19.23
CA TRP A 310 -21.82 15.28 19.42
C TRP A 310 -21.01 15.71 18.17
N PRO A 311 -19.77 16.21 18.32
CA PRO A 311 -18.89 16.47 17.18
C PRO A 311 -18.63 15.19 16.38
N GLU A 312 -18.44 15.32 15.06
CA GLU A 312 -18.14 14.18 14.20
C GLU A 312 -16.74 13.62 14.51
N PRO A 313 -16.60 12.30 14.75
CA PRO A 313 -15.32 11.73 15.12
C PRO A 313 -14.40 11.55 13.92
N SER A 314 -13.16 12.00 14.07
CA SER A 314 -12.08 11.68 13.15
C SER A 314 -11.64 10.22 13.30
N VAL A 315 -10.91 9.69 12.33
CA VAL A 315 -10.29 8.35 12.41
C VAL A 315 -9.46 8.18 13.70
N SER A 316 -8.78 9.25 14.14
CA SER A 316 -7.97 9.22 15.36
C SER A 316 -8.79 9.23 16.65
N THR A 317 -10.06 9.64 16.62
CA THR A 317 -10.90 9.79 17.82
C THR A 317 -12.07 8.80 17.87
N ARG A 318 -12.36 8.07 16.79
CA ARG A 318 -13.50 7.14 16.71
C ARG A 318 -13.54 6.10 17.83
N HIS A 319 -12.39 5.59 18.25
CA HIS A 319 -12.29 4.54 19.26
C HIS A 319 -12.60 5.01 20.70
N ILE A 320 -12.42 6.30 21.00
CA ILE A 320 -12.69 6.85 22.35
C ILE A 320 -14.15 7.29 22.53
N VAL A 321 -14.87 7.55 21.44
CA VAL A 321 -16.25 8.09 21.48
C VAL A 321 -17.21 7.21 22.30
N PRO A 322 -17.23 5.87 22.17
CA PRO A 322 -18.13 5.03 22.96
C PRO A 322 -17.90 5.19 24.47
N SER A 323 -16.65 5.20 24.91
CA SER A 323 -16.29 5.41 26.32
C SER A 323 -16.72 6.79 26.81
N LEU A 324 -16.54 7.83 25.99
CA LEU A 324 -17.01 9.17 26.32
C LEU A 324 -18.54 9.24 26.43
N ARG A 325 -19.28 8.52 25.59
CA ARG A 325 -20.75 8.44 25.68
C ARG A 325 -21.19 7.78 26.98
N ILE A 326 -20.56 6.68 27.38
CA ILE A 326 -20.84 6.03 28.67
C ILE A 326 -20.59 7.00 29.84
N LEU A 327 -19.49 7.77 29.80
CA LEU A 327 -19.20 8.78 30.81
C LEU A 327 -20.27 9.87 30.85
N PHE A 328 -20.70 10.36 29.70
CA PHE A 328 -21.79 11.33 29.58
C PHE A 328 -23.11 10.76 30.14
N ASP A 329 -23.48 9.53 29.78
CA ASP A 329 -24.72 8.90 30.24
C ASP A 329 -24.73 8.69 31.75
N ARG A 330 -23.59 8.31 32.34
CA ARG A 330 -23.43 8.19 33.80
C ARG A 330 -23.55 9.55 34.49
N TRP A 331 -22.86 10.56 33.97
CA TRP A 331 -22.96 11.93 34.48
C TRP A 331 -24.41 12.43 34.40
N ARG A 332 -25.06 12.22 33.26
CA ARG A 332 -26.45 12.62 33.02
C ARG A 332 -27.42 11.91 33.94
N ALA A 333 -27.27 10.60 34.13
CA ALA A 333 -28.06 9.84 35.09
C ALA A 333 -27.89 10.40 36.51
N SER A 334 -26.65 10.74 36.91
CA SER A 334 -26.38 11.38 38.20
C SER A 334 -27.06 12.74 38.32
N MET A 335 -27.12 13.55 37.27
CA MET A 335 -27.82 14.84 37.27
C MET A 335 -29.34 14.69 37.38
N ILE A 336 -29.91 13.65 36.76
CA ILE A 336 -31.36 13.34 36.88
C ILE A 336 -31.70 12.88 38.30
N LEU A 337 -30.80 12.10 38.92
CA LEU A 337 -31.02 11.55 40.25
C LEU A 337 -30.62 12.50 41.38
N SER A 338 -29.82 13.55 41.12
CA SER A 338 -29.33 14.46 42.16
C SER A 338 -30.40 15.20 42.95
N PRO A 339 -31.60 15.51 42.42
CA PRO A 339 -32.67 16.10 43.22
C PRO A 339 -33.29 15.15 44.25
N PHE A 340 -33.10 13.82 44.09
CA PHE A 340 -33.73 12.81 44.95
C PHE A 340 -32.76 12.33 46.03
N PRO A 341 -33.17 12.34 47.32
CA PRO A 341 -32.39 11.75 48.40
C PRO A 341 -32.03 10.29 48.14
N ARG A 342 -30.83 9.86 48.53
CA ARG A 342 -30.37 8.47 48.33
C ARG A 342 -31.26 7.43 49.02
N SER A 343 -31.94 7.81 50.11
CA SER A 343 -32.92 6.97 50.82
C SER A 343 -34.12 6.59 49.93
N GLU A 344 -34.50 7.43 48.97
CA GLU A 344 -35.65 7.21 48.09
C GLU A 344 -35.31 6.37 46.84
N TRP A 345 -34.03 6.17 46.55
CA TRP A 345 -33.59 5.48 45.33
C TRP A 345 -34.12 4.04 45.19
N PRO A 346 -34.17 3.21 46.26
CA PRO A 346 -34.78 1.88 46.17
C PRO A 346 -36.24 1.94 45.70
N GLN A 347 -37.00 2.88 46.26
CA GLN A 347 -38.40 3.10 45.89
C GLN A 347 -38.53 3.65 44.47
N LEU A 348 -37.69 4.61 44.07
CA LEU A 348 -37.68 5.16 42.72
C LEU A 348 -37.42 4.07 41.67
N ARG A 349 -36.49 3.14 41.94
CA ARG A 349 -36.24 1.98 41.07
C ARG A 349 -37.49 1.10 40.91
N LEU A 350 -38.20 0.83 42.00
CA LEU A 350 -39.44 0.06 41.96
C LEU A 350 -40.53 0.79 41.15
N LYS A 351 -40.69 2.10 41.38
CA LYS A 351 -41.62 2.95 40.62
C LYS A 351 -41.27 2.99 39.13
N MET A 352 -39.98 3.03 38.78
CA MET A 352 -39.53 2.95 37.39
C MET A 352 -39.87 1.59 36.76
N SER A 353 -39.63 0.49 37.46
CA SER A 353 -40.01 -0.86 36.98
C SER A 353 -41.52 -0.98 36.76
N ALA A 354 -42.33 -0.43 37.66
CA ALA A 354 -43.78 -0.38 37.48
C ALA A 354 -44.19 0.55 36.32
N ALA A 355 -43.54 1.70 36.17
CA ALA A 355 -43.82 2.65 35.11
C ALA A 355 -43.56 2.05 33.72
N ILE A 356 -42.51 1.23 33.55
CA ILE A 356 -42.25 0.51 32.30
C ILE A 356 -43.44 -0.40 31.93
N ALA A 357 -44.05 -1.04 32.92
CA ALA A 357 -45.18 -1.94 32.71
C ALA A 357 -46.54 -1.23 32.55
N LEU A 358 -46.81 -0.18 33.33
CA LEU A 358 -48.14 0.39 33.53
C LEU A 358 -48.34 1.78 32.94
N ARG A 359 -47.27 2.58 32.76
CA ARG A 359 -47.40 3.98 32.35
C ARG A 359 -48.02 4.08 30.95
N GLY A 360 -49.10 4.84 30.84
CA GLY A 360 -49.86 5.00 29.60
C GLY A 360 -50.82 3.85 29.28
N LYS A 361 -50.81 2.77 30.07
CA LYS A 361 -51.73 1.62 29.92
C LYS A 361 -52.80 1.55 31.02
N ARG A 362 -52.47 2.01 32.24
CA ARG A 362 -53.37 2.07 33.40
C ARG A 362 -53.46 3.51 33.91
N GLY A 363 -54.66 3.99 34.24
CA GLY A 363 -54.93 5.40 34.57
C GLY A 363 -54.21 5.88 35.83
N THR A 364 -54.31 5.09 36.92
CA THR A 364 -53.59 5.31 38.17
C THR A 364 -52.98 3.98 38.64
N TRP A 365 -51.87 4.05 39.37
CA TRP A 365 -51.21 2.87 39.95
C TRP A 365 -50.48 3.21 41.26
N GLY A 366 -50.92 4.27 41.94
CA GLY A 366 -50.35 4.73 43.21
C GLY A 366 -48.90 5.21 43.10
N ALA A 367 -48.50 5.86 41.99
CA ALA A 367 -47.11 6.31 41.79
C ALA A 367 -46.71 7.52 42.64
N ASP A 368 -47.69 8.30 43.07
CA ASP A 368 -47.63 9.54 43.84
C ASP A 368 -47.43 9.28 45.35
N ARG A 369 -47.92 8.16 45.88
CA ARG A 369 -47.78 7.80 47.30
C ARG A 369 -46.44 7.14 47.66
N VAL A 370 -46.21 6.99 48.96
CA VAL A 370 -45.08 6.21 49.50
C VAL A 370 -45.40 4.72 49.45
N TRP A 371 -44.43 3.91 49.00
CA TRP A 371 -44.56 2.46 48.83
C TRP A 371 -43.91 1.79 50.04
N LYS A 372 -44.72 1.17 50.90
CA LYS A 372 -44.28 0.60 52.19
C LYS A 372 -43.79 -0.85 52.07
N GLY A 373 -44.25 -1.59 51.05
CA GLY A 373 -43.93 -2.99 50.79
C GLY A 373 -44.71 -3.94 51.71
N ASP A 374 -44.17 -4.21 52.89
CA ASP A 374 -44.74 -5.15 53.86
C ASP A 374 -45.84 -4.48 54.70
N TYR A 375 -47.02 -4.23 54.11
CA TYR A 375 -48.12 -3.54 54.78
C TYR A 375 -48.61 -4.27 56.02
N LEU A 376 -48.64 -5.60 56.02
CA LEU A 376 -49.18 -6.37 57.14
C LEU A 376 -48.27 -6.43 58.38
N ALA A 377 -47.01 -5.98 58.25
CA ALA A 377 -46.12 -5.76 59.38
C ALA A 377 -46.44 -4.46 60.14
N LEU A 378 -47.27 -3.59 59.56
CA LEU A 378 -47.62 -2.29 60.13
C LEU A 378 -48.84 -2.40 61.05
N PRO A 379 -48.79 -1.85 62.28
CA PRO A 379 -49.92 -1.86 63.20
C PRO A 379 -51.18 -1.17 62.66
N GLU A 380 -51.00 -0.15 61.80
CA GLU A 380 -52.07 0.62 61.16
C GLU A 380 -52.92 -0.22 60.18
N GLU A 381 -52.32 -1.25 59.59
CA GLU A 381 -52.91 -2.06 58.51
C GLU A 381 -53.37 -3.44 59.00
N ASN A 382 -52.79 -3.93 60.10
CA ASN A 382 -53.05 -5.25 60.64
C ASN A 382 -53.05 -5.22 62.17
N SER A 383 -54.23 -5.34 62.78
CA SER A 383 -54.37 -5.42 64.23
C SER A 383 -53.61 -6.60 64.86
N ASN A 384 -53.33 -7.65 64.08
CA ASN A 384 -52.61 -8.85 64.50
C ASN A 384 -51.15 -8.87 63.96
N TYR A 385 -50.52 -7.70 63.72
CA TYR A 385 -49.18 -7.60 63.12
C TYR A 385 -48.10 -8.37 63.89
N ILE A 386 -48.19 -8.46 65.23
CA ILE A 386 -47.23 -9.22 66.05
C ILE A 386 -47.26 -10.71 65.68
N ILE A 387 -48.45 -11.27 65.54
CA ILE A 387 -48.62 -12.68 65.19
C ILE A 387 -48.19 -12.91 63.74
N TYR A 388 -48.51 -11.97 62.84
CA TYR A 388 -48.03 -12.00 61.46
C TYR A 388 -46.50 -12.02 61.40
N ASN A 389 -45.83 -11.09 62.07
CA ASN A 389 -44.36 -11.00 62.07
C ASN A 389 -43.71 -12.28 62.61
N SER A 390 -44.26 -12.87 63.68
CA SER A 390 -43.80 -14.16 64.20
C SER A 390 -43.99 -15.31 63.20
N ALA A 391 -45.12 -15.34 62.50
CA ALA A 391 -45.39 -16.34 61.46
C ALA A 391 -44.47 -16.17 60.24
N ILE A 392 -44.18 -14.93 59.83
CA ILE A 392 -43.26 -14.64 58.73
C ILE A 392 -41.83 -15.00 59.09
N GLU A 393 -41.36 -14.72 60.31
CA GLU A 393 -40.01 -15.10 60.75
C GLU A 393 -39.85 -16.63 60.78
N SER A 394 -40.87 -17.35 61.25
CA SER A 394 -40.92 -18.82 61.19
C SER A 394 -40.87 -19.33 59.75
N LEU A 395 -41.64 -18.70 58.85
CA LEU A 395 -41.67 -19.06 57.43
C LEU A 395 -40.32 -18.75 56.75
N LYS A 396 -39.69 -17.64 57.13
CA LYS A 396 -38.37 -17.21 56.64
C LYS A 396 -37.29 -18.23 56.97
N GLN A 397 -37.31 -18.78 58.18
CA GLN A 397 -36.40 -19.85 58.59
C GLN A 397 -36.64 -21.14 57.79
N SER A 398 -37.91 -21.49 57.52
CA SER A 398 -38.26 -22.71 56.79
C SER A 398 -37.95 -22.65 55.29
N ASP A 399 -38.24 -21.53 54.61
CA ASP A 399 -38.16 -21.40 53.15
C ASP A 399 -36.98 -20.53 52.69
N GLN A 400 -36.16 -20.03 53.63
CA GLN A 400 -34.89 -19.33 53.42
C GLN A 400 -34.95 -18.13 52.45
N PHE A 401 -36.00 -17.30 52.56
CA PHE A 401 -36.05 -16.02 51.85
C PHE A 401 -35.42 -14.89 52.68
N ASN A 402 -34.96 -13.81 52.05
CA ASN A 402 -34.24 -12.74 52.76
C ASN A 402 -35.12 -11.52 53.03
N LEU A 403 -36.01 -11.19 52.09
CA LEU A 403 -36.75 -9.93 52.09
C LEU A 403 -38.22 -10.17 51.74
N VAL A 404 -39.11 -9.53 52.50
CA VAL A 404 -40.51 -9.36 52.10
C VAL A 404 -40.60 -8.17 51.17
N LEU A 405 -41.06 -8.41 49.94
CA LEU A 405 -41.20 -7.37 48.91
C LEU A 405 -42.56 -6.69 48.96
N PHE A 406 -43.62 -7.45 49.28
CA PHE A 406 -44.98 -6.93 49.35
C PHE A 406 -45.85 -7.83 50.22
N SER A 407 -46.73 -7.26 51.05
CA SER A 407 -47.78 -8.01 51.74
C SER A 407 -49.09 -7.23 51.77
N ALA A 408 -50.23 -7.93 51.67
CA ALA A 408 -51.54 -7.32 51.81
C ALA A 408 -52.64 -8.36 52.08
N PHE A 409 -53.74 -7.91 52.67
CA PHE A 409 -55.00 -8.66 52.64
C PHE A 409 -55.55 -8.65 51.21
N VAL A 410 -55.99 -9.82 50.74
CA VAL A 410 -56.53 -10.00 49.40
C VAL A 410 -57.81 -10.82 49.47
N ARG A 411 -58.78 -10.47 48.64
CA ARG A 411 -59.93 -11.33 48.35
C ARG A 411 -59.64 -12.09 47.08
N LYS A 412 -59.61 -13.42 47.15
CA LYS A 412 -59.26 -14.26 45.99
C LYS A 412 -60.42 -15.14 45.57
N THR A 413 -60.46 -15.51 44.30
CA THR A 413 -61.36 -16.55 43.79
C THR A 413 -60.60 -17.84 43.50
N ASN A 414 -61.26 -18.99 43.62
CA ASN A 414 -60.67 -20.30 43.38
C ASN A 414 -61.30 -21.00 42.15
N LYS A 415 -60.81 -22.20 41.82
CA LYS A 415 -61.36 -23.01 40.72
C LYS A 415 -62.84 -23.40 40.87
N PHE A 416 -63.44 -23.18 42.02
CA PHE A 416 -64.88 -23.42 42.27
C PHE A 416 -65.68 -22.10 42.29
N ASN A 417 -65.09 -20.98 41.85
CA ASN A 417 -65.66 -19.63 41.90
C ASN A 417 -66.09 -19.20 43.31
N ARG A 418 -65.48 -19.79 44.35
CA ARG A 418 -65.68 -19.37 45.74
C ARG A 418 -64.66 -18.31 46.10
N CYS A 419 -65.15 -17.21 46.67
CA CYS A 419 -64.32 -16.16 47.23
C CYS A 419 -63.81 -16.55 48.60
N ALA A 420 -62.58 -16.17 48.91
CA ALA A 420 -62.01 -16.30 50.25
C ALA A 420 -61.00 -15.19 50.50
N ASP A 421 -61.06 -14.60 51.69
CA ASP A 421 -60.10 -13.61 52.14
C ASP A 421 -58.82 -14.32 52.57
N ARG A 422 -57.67 -13.84 52.12
CA ARG A 422 -56.36 -14.43 52.34
C ARG A 422 -55.33 -13.33 52.49
N VAL A 423 -54.15 -13.72 52.96
CA VAL A 423 -52.98 -12.83 52.92
C VAL A 423 -52.12 -13.21 51.72
N LEU A 424 -51.79 -12.21 50.91
CA LEU A 424 -50.75 -12.31 49.90
C LEU A 424 -49.43 -11.87 50.55
N LEU A 425 -48.40 -12.70 50.43
CA LEU A 425 -47.05 -12.38 50.82
C LEU A 425 -46.13 -12.65 49.63
N VAL A 426 -45.43 -11.63 49.16
CA VAL A 426 -44.42 -11.71 48.10
C VAL A 426 -43.07 -11.51 48.74
N THR A 427 -42.19 -12.51 48.63
CA THR A 427 -40.80 -12.43 49.09
C THR A 427 -39.85 -12.34 47.91
N ASP A 428 -38.55 -12.22 48.17
CA ASP A 428 -37.53 -12.34 47.13
C ASP A 428 -37.41 -13.77 46.56
N PHE A 429 -38.08 -14.77 47.14
CA PHE A 429 -38.06 -16.16 46.69
C PHE A 429 -39.37 -16.58 46.01
N ALA A 430 -40.51 -16.35 46.66
CA ALA A 430 -41.79 -16.92 46.25
C ALA A 430 -42.98 -16.02 46.61
N VAL A 431 -44.12 -16.31 45.98
CA VAL A 431 -45.44 -15.75 46.32
C VAL A 431 -46.21 -16.76 47.17
N TYR A 432 -46.53 -16.36 48.38
CA TYR A 432 -47.26 -17.15 49.35
C TYR A 432 -48.70 -16.67 49.48
N LYS A 433 -49.56 -17.64 49.78
CA LYS A 433 -50.95 -17.43 50.16
C LYS A 433 -51.13 -17.97 51.57
N LEU A 434 -51.28 -17.07 52.53
CA LEU A 434 -51.48 -17.41 53.93
C LEU A 434 -52.96 -17.35 54.28
N ASP A 435 -53.33 -18.05 55.34
CA ASP A 435 -54.64 -17.90 55.95
C ASP A 435 -54.84 -16.48 56.51
N SER A 436 -56.06 -15.95 56.41
CA SER A 436 -56.41 -14.63 56.95
C SER A 436 -56.93 -14.71 58.41
N GLY A 437 -56.97 -15.89 59.00
CA GLY A 437 -57.28 -16.09 60.41
C GLY A 437 -56.11 -15.68 61.32
N ALA A 438 -56.30 -15.82 62.64
CA ALA A 438 -55.37 -15.30 63.65
C ALA A 438 -53.92 -15.83 63.57
N LYS A 439 -53.63 -16.92 62.84
CA LYS A 439 -52.31 -17.59 62.85
C LYS A 439 -51.45 -17.38 61.59
N PHE A 440 -51.95 -16.74 60.53
CA PHE A 440 -51.20 -16.44 59.29
C PHE A 440 -50.41 -17.62 58.67
N LYS A 441 -50.92 -18.85 58.78
CA LYS A 441 -50.24 -20.05 58.31
C LYS A 441 -50.26 -20.15 56.77
N ALA A 442 -49.13 -20.52 56.16
CA ALA A 442 -49.07 -20.79 54.73
C ALA A 442 -49.99 -21.96 54.34
N MET A 443 -50.88 -21.73 53.37
CA MET A 443 -51.88 -22.75 52.99
C MET A 443 -51.30 -23.91 52.17
N ARG A 444 -50.29 -23.61 51.35
CA ARG A 444 -49.56 -24.53 50.47
C ARG A 444 -48.15 -23.98 50.29
N ARG A 445 -47.25 -24.79 49.71
CA ARG A 445 -45.94 -24.33 49.26
C ARG A 445 -46.09 -23.07 48.41
N GLY A 446 -45.23 -22.07 48.66
CA GLY A 446 -45.21 -20.82 47.89
C GLY A 446 -44.94 -21.09 46.40
N MET A 447 -45.53 -20.26 45.54
CA MET A 447 -45.23 -20.25 44.11
C MET A 447 -43.87 -19.61 43.90
N SER A 448 -42.90 -20.35 43.36
CA SER A 448 -41.58 -19.77 43.09
C SER A 448 -41.71 -18.63 42.09
N LEU A 449 -40.99 -17.53 42.30
CA LEU A 449 -40.98 -16.42 41.33
C LEU A 449 -40.45 -16.84 39.95
N GLN A 450 -39.72 -17.97 39.87
CA GLN A 450 -39.31 -18.57 38.61
C GLN A 450 -40.47 -19.23 37.85
N GLU A 451 -41.58 -19.58 38.50
CA GLU A 451 -42.75 -20.18 37.86
C GLU A 451 -43.68 -19.14 37.23
N MET A 452 -43.50 -17.86 37.59
CA MET A 452 -44.29 -16.75 37.08
C MET A 452 -44.04 -16.55 35.58
N THR A 453 -45.12 -16.38 34.82
CA THR A 453 -45.07 -16.17 33.36
C THR A 453 -45.51 -14.75 32.96
N GLY A 454 -46.29 -14.08 33.79
CA GLY A 454 -46.74 -12.71 33.55
C GLY A 454 -47.74 -12.23 34.61
N LEU A 455 -48.20 -10.98 34.44
CA LEU A 455 -49.27 -10.39 35.23
C LEU A 455 -50.38 -9.90 34.32
N SER A 456 -51.63 -10.02 34.76
CA SER A 456 -52.73 -9.25 34.19
C SER A 456 -53.34 -8.35 35.26
N VAL A 457 -53.58 -7.11 34.90
CA VAL A 457 -54.24 -6.11 35.75
C VAL A 457 -55.32 -5.39 34.95
N SER A 458 -56.30 -4.86 35.64
CA SER A 458 -57.32 -3.97 35.08
C SER A 458 -56.75 -2.58 34.77
N PRO A 459 -57.37 -1.80 33.85
CA PRO A 459 -56.96 -0.42 33.57
C PRO A 459 -57.48 0.59 34.61
N GLY A 460 -58.48 0.21 35.41
CA GLY A 460 -59.11 1.02 36.47
C GLY A 460 -58.21 1.33 37.66
N SER A 461 -58.74 2.10 38.60
CA SER A 461 -58.14 2.31 39.93
C SER A 461 -58.51 1.18 40.91
N ASP A 462 -59.14 0.11 40.42
CA ASP A 462 -59.45 -1.08 41.18
C ASP A 462 -58.21 -1.94 41.46
N GLN A 463 -58.36 -2.93 42.33
CA GLN A 463 -57.23 -3.66 42.89
C GLN A 463 -57.04 -5.06 42.28
N LEU A 464 -57.64 -5.34 41.12
CA LEU A 464 -57.56 -6.64 40.48
C LEU A 464 -56.16 -6.94 39.93
N VAL A 465 -55.63 -8.07 40.35
CA VAL A 465 -54.37 -8.61 39.86
C VAL A 465 -54.50 -10.11 39.62
N VAL A 466 -53.94 -10.57 38.51
CA VAL A 466 -53.74 -11.99 38.21
C VAL A 466 -52.27 -12.27 38.02
N ILE A 467 -51.73 -13.14 38.87
CA ILE A 467 -50.37 -13.67 38.71
C ILE A 467 -50.43 -14.96 37.92
N HIS A 468 -49.89 -14.93 36.70
CA HIS A 468 -49.84 -16.09 35.82
C HIS A 468 -48.64 -16.97 36.12
N ASN A 469 -48.82 -18.29 36.07
CA ASN A 469 -47.73 -19.25 36.23
C ASN A 469 -47.79 -20.40 35.23
N ASN A 470 -46.67 -21.10 35.10
CA ASN A 470 -46.53 -22.27 34.23
C ASN A 470 -47.07 -23.59 34.82
N LYS A 471 -47.70 -23.56 36.01
CA LYS A 471 -48.31 -24.73 36.67
C LYS A 471 -49.82 -24.82 36.48
N GLY A 472 -50.39 -23.97 35.61
CA GLY A 472 -51.80 -24.00 35.22
C GLY A 472 -52.77 -23.64 36.35
N ASN A 473 -52.31 -22.93 37.39
CA ASN A 473 -53.16 -22.49 38.48
C ASN A 473 -52.78 -21.08 38.94
N ASP A 474 -53.18 -20.09 38.15
CA ASP A 474 -52.98 -18.67 38.36
C ASP A 474 -53.59 -18.18 39.67
N LEU A 475 -53.02 -17.13 40.22
CA LEU A 475 -53.53 -16.48 41.43
C LEU A 475 -54.37 -15.26 41.03
N VAL A 476 -55.69 -15.42 41.08
CA VAL A 476 -56.66 -14.36 40.79
C VAL A 476 -57.17 -13.74 42.09
N PHE A 477 -56.94 -12.44 42.28
CA PHE A 477 -57.31 -11.75 43.51
C PHE A 477 -57.50 -10.24 43.31
N THR A 478 -58.18 -9.63 44.27
CA THR A 478 -58.24 -8.18 44.45
C THR A 478 -57.57 -7.83 45.78
N ILE A 479 -56.72 -6.80 45.79
CA ILE A 479 -56.12 -6.29 47.03
C ILE A 479 -57.20 -5.56 47.84
N ILE A 480 -57.27 -5.81 49.13
CA ILE A 480 -58.19 -5.14 50.05
C ILE A 480 -57.44 -3.94 50.64
N SER A 481 -57.63 -2.77 50.04
CA SER A 481 -57.07 -1.51 50.51
C SER A 481 -57.83 -0.32 49.90
N ALA A 482 -57.85 0.80 50.63
CA ALA A 482 -58.33 2.08 50.12
C ALA A 482 -57.32 2.74 49.15
N GLU A 483 -56.02 2.43 49.26
CA GLU A 483 -54.97 2.99 48.41
C GLU A 483 -54.63 2.06 47.24
N ASP A 484 -54.41 2.58 46.03
CA ASP A 484 -53.95 1.77 44.88
C ASP A 484 -52.56 1.15 45.14
N ARG A 485 -52.55 -0.17 45.37
CA ARG A 485 -51.34 -0.95 45.66
C ARG A 485 -50.89 -1.80 44.47
N VAL A 486 -51.62 -1.78 43.36
CA VAL A 486 -51.32 -2.61 42.18
C VAL A 486 -49.97 -2.23 41.60
N GLY A 487 -49.68 -0.94 41.47
CA GLY A 487 -48.42 -0.49 40.88
C GLY A 487 -47.19 -0.90 41.68
N GLU A 488 -47.30 -0.90 43.01
CA GLU A 488 -46.22 -1.33 43.88
C GLU A 488 -45.96 -2.84 43.78
N LEU A 489 -47.03 -3.65 43.81
CA LEU A 489 -46.93 -5.08 43.61
C LEU A 489 -46.33 -5.42 42.23
N VAL A 490 -46.78 -4.74 41.17
CA VAL A 490 -46.21 -4.89 39.82
C VAL A 490 -44.74 -4.48 39.80
N GLY A 491 -44.37 -3.36 40.42
CA GLY A 491 -42.99 -2.89 40.51
C GLY A 491 -42.08 -3.87 41.25
N ALA A 492 -42.55 -4.43 42.36
CA ALA A 492 -41.85 -5.44 43.15
C ALA A 492 -41.62 -6.73 42.34
N LEU A 493 -42.67 -7.27 41.73
CA LEU A 493 -42.60 -8.49 40.93
C LEU A 493 -41.79 -8.30 39.65
N ALA A 494 -41.98 -7.20 38.91
CA ALA A 494 -41.24 -6.92 37.69
C ALA A 494 -39.74 -6.70 37.97
N SER A 495 -39.40 -5.93 39.02
CA SER A 495 -38.02 -5.72 39.44
C SER A 495 -37.34 -7.04 39.82
N ARG A 496 -38.03 -7.92 40.55
CA ARG A 496 -37.45 -9.22 40.95
C ARG A 496 -37.36 -10.19 39.77
N TYR A 497 -38.37 -10.22 38.90
CA TYR A 497 -38.37 -11.04 37.68
C TYR A 497 -37.20 -10.67 36.75
N PHE A 498 -36.99 -9.38 36.50
CA PHE A 498 -35.87 -8.90 35.68
C PHE A 498 -34.51 -9.32 36.26
N ARG A 499 -34.34 -9.24 37.58
CA ARG A 499 -33.10 -9.72 38.23
C ARG A 499 -32.87 -11.23 38.10
N LEU A 500 -33.94 -12.02 38.06
CA LEU A 500 -33.86 -13.47 37.94
C LEU A 500 -33.66 -13.95 36.50
N ARG A 501 -34.22 -13.24 35.51
CA ARG A 501 -34.30 -13.70 34.10
C ARG A 501 -33.64 -12.79 33.06
N GLY A 502 -33.23 -11.58 33.44
CA GLY A 502 -32.65 -10.58 32.52
C GLY A 502 -33.62 -10.03 31.47
N THR A 503 -34.93 -10.28 31.63
CA THR A 503 -36.00 -9.86 30.70
C THR A 503 -37.14 -9.20 31.47
N ASP A 504 -37.87 -8.29 30.83
CA ASP A 504 -39.00 -7.60 31.44
C ASP A 504 -40.18 -8.57 31.67
N LEU A 505 -40.87 -8.41 32.80
CA LEU A 505 -42.08 -9.19 33.12
C LEU A 505 -43.22 -8.79 32.18
N PRO A 506 -43.82 -9.73 31.43
CA PRO A 506 -45.00 -9.41 30.63
C PRO A 506 -46.16 -8.98 31.52
N VAL A 507 -46.62 -7.74 31.37
CA VAL A 507 -47.78 -7.20 32.09
C VAL A 507 -48.86 -6.79 31.09
N ASN A 508 -50.00 -7.48 31.15
CA ASN A 508 -51.18 -7.21 30.33
C ASN A 508 -52.15 -6.31 31.11
N VAL A 509 -52.48 -5.15 30.56
CA VAL A 509 -53.49 -4.25 31.13
C VAL A 509 -54.73 -4.34 30.26
N SER A 510 -55.79 -4.98 30.75
CA SER A 510 -56.99 -5.25 29.95
C SER A 510 -58.23 -5.43 30.83
N THR A 511 -59.40 -5.19 30.23
CA THR A 511 -60.71 -5.46 30.85
C THR A 511 -61.14 -6.92 30.70
N ARG A 512 -60.48 -7.66 29.79
CA ARG A 512 -60.74 -9.07 29.49
C ARG A 512 -59.42 -9.79 29.26
N PHE A 513 -59.19 -10.87 29.98
CA PHE A 513 -58.00 -11.70 29.81
C PHE A 513 -58.27 -13.15 30.26
N GLN A 514 -57.42 -14.06 29.78
CA GLN A 514 -57.51 -15.48 30.11
C GLN A 514 -56.66 -15.79 31.36
N CYS A 515 -57.18 -16.63 32.25
CA CYS A 515 -56.42 -17.17 33.37
C CYS A 515 -56.61 -18.70 33.47
N MET A 516 -55.63 -19.38 34.04
CA MET A 516 -55.67 -20.83 34.28
C MET A 516 -56.06 -21.11 35.74
N LEU A 517 -57.14 -21.85 35.98
CA LEU A 517 -57.51 -22.30 37.34
C LEU A 517 -57.71 -23.82 37.36
N GLY A 518 -56.77 -24.53 38.01
CA GLY A 518 -56.77 -25.99 38.06
C GLY A 518 -56.63 -26.64 36.67
N ASN A 519 -55.67 -26.16 35.87
CA ASN A 519 -55.36 -26.57 34.50
C ASN A 519 -56.49 -26.33 33.48
N LYS A 520 -57.49 -25.51 33.83
CA LYS A 520 -58.57 -25.11 32.92
C LYS A 520 -58.48 -23.62 32.62
N SER A 521 -58.52 -23.27 31.34
CA SER A 521 -58.59 -21.89 30.88
C SER A 521 -59.96 -21.32 31.23
N ARG A 522 -59.97 -20.11 31.79
CA ARG A 522 -61.17 -19.35 32.15
C ARG A 522 -61.00 -17.90 31.73
N GLN A 523 -62.06 -17.36 31.16
CA GLN A 523 -62.13 -15.94 30.86
C GLN A 523 -62.47 -15.16 32.12
N LEU A 524 -61.66 -14.13 32.43
CA LEU A 524 -61.97 -13.12 33.42
C LEU A 524 -62.37 -11.84 32.70
N ARG A 525 -63.54 -11.30 33.03
CA ARG A 525 -63.99 -9.99 32.54
C ARG A 525 -64.30 -9.05 33.70
N VAL A 526 -63.90 -7.79 33.53
CA VAL A 526 -64.22 -6.69 34.45
C VAL A 526 -65.52 -6.05 33.99
N GLU A 527 -66.48 -5.92 34.89
CA GLU A 527 -67.81 -5.36 34.63
C GLU A 527 -68.14 -4.30 35.67
N VAL A 528 -68.76 -3.20 35.22
CA VAL A 528 -69.14 -2.09 36.08
C VAL A 528 -70.64 -2.20 36.35
N THR A 529 -71.06 -2.15 37.60
CA THR A 529 -72.47 -2.28 37.99
C THR A 529 -72.82 -1.30 39.10
N ASN A 530 -73.94 -0.60 38.96
CA ASN A 530 -74.43 0.37 39.95
C ASN A 530 -74.99 -0.28 41.22
N GLU A 531 -75.27 -1.59 41.18
CA GLU A 531 -75.89 -2.37 42.26
C GLU A 531 -74.89 -2.83 43.34
N THR A 532 -73.59 -2.54 43.18
CA THR A 532 -72.53 -3.09 44.02
C THR A 532 -71.69 -1.97 44.61
N GLU A 533 -71.64 -1.86 45.93
CA GLU A 533 -70.82 -0.86 46.65
C GLU A 533 -69.34 -1.28 46.76
N LEU A 534 -69.05 -2.60 46.72
CA LEU A 534 -67.72 -3.15 46.91
C LEU A 534 -67.32 -4.14 45.81
N ALA A 535 -66.08 -4.01 45.32
CA ALA A 535 -65.54 -4.91 44.30
C ALA A 535 -65.59 -6.39 44.71
N SER A 536 -66.11 -7.26 43.85
CA SER A 536 -66.30 -8.68 44.17
C SER A 536 -66.24 -9.59 42.93
N PHE A 537 -66.03 -10.89 43.15
CA PHE A 537 -66.08 -11.89 42.08
C PHE A 537 -67.43 -12.60 42.06
N LYS A 538 -68.03 -12.68 40.87
CA LYS A 538 -69.23 -13.48 40.58
C LYS A 538 -68.90 -14.57 39.56
N LYS A 539 -69.67 -15.66 39.58
CA LYS A 539 -69.58 -16.73 38.57
C LYS A 539 -70.26 -16.25 37.28
N ASP A 540 -69.57 -16.39 36.15
CA ASP A 540 -70.19 -16.15 34.84
C ASP A 540 -70.98 -17.38 34.35
N SER A 541 -71.94 -17.14 33.46
CA SER A 541 -72.79 -18.18 32.85
C SER A 541 -71.97 -19.27 32.13
N ASN A 542 -70.87 -18.89 31.47
CA ASN A 542 -69.98 -19.78 30.71
C ASN A 542 -68.76 -20.30 31.52
N ASN A 543 -68.92 -20.52 32.83
CA ASN A 543 -67.83 -21.00 33.71
C ASN A 543 -66.62 -20.02 33.80
N GLY A 544 -66.82 -18.78 33.38
CA GLY A 544 -65.88 -17.66 33.54
C GLY A 544 -65.99 -16.99 34.90
N ILE A 545 -65.18 -15.96 35.11
CA ILE A 545 -65.15 -15.13 36.31
C ILE A 545 -65.51 -13.70 35.91
N VAL A 546 -66.54 -13.14 36.54
CA VAL A 546 -66.86 -11.72 36.42
C VAL A 546 -66.34 -11.02 37.65
N TYR A 547 -65.50 -10.01 37.46
CA TYR A 547 -65.10 -9.11 38.54
C TYR A 547 -65.94 -7.84 38.43
N VAL A 548 -66.85 -7.67 39.38
CA VAL A 548 -67.82 -6.57 39.40
C VAL A 548 -67.25 -5.41 40.19
N LEU A 549 -67.34 -4.21 39.63
CA LEU A 549 -66.80 -2.97 40.17
C LEU A 549 -67.87 -1.87 40.30
N PRO A 550 -67.80 -1.05 41.36
CA PRO A 550 -68.55 0.19 41.43
C PRO A 550 -68.02 1.22 40.40
N PRO A 551 -68.86 2.15 39.90
CA PRO A 551 -68.46 3.13 38.88
C PRO A 551 -67.29 4.04 39.25
N ASN A 552 -67.10 4.33 40.53
CA ASN A 552 -66.04 5.22 41.05
C ASN A 552 -64.61 4.65 40.90
N LEU A 553 -64.45 3.37 40.58
CA LEU A 553 -63.14 2.72 40.39
C LEU A 553 -62.73 2.58 38.91
N THR A 554 -63.49 3.20 38.00
CA THR A 554 -63.33 3.07 36.56
C THR A 554 -62.51 4.20 35.94
N VAL A 555 -61.86 3.92 34.80
CA VAL A 555 -61.31 4.98 33.94
C VAL A 555 -62.42 5.48 33.01
N ASN A 556 -62.48 6.79 32.75
CA ASN A 556 -63.37 7.41 31.76
C ASN A 556 -63.34 6.60 30.44
N GLY A 557 -64.39 5.81 30.17
CA GLY A 557 -64.47 4.87 29.04
C GLY A 557 -65.04 3.48 29.35
N MET A 558 -65.38 3.16 30.60
CA MET A 558 -66.00 1.87 31.01
C MET A 558 -67.49 2.00 31.42
N THR A 559 -68.23 2.96 30.89
CA THR A 559 -69.69 3.05 31.11
C THR A 559 -70.41 1.90 30.41
N PRO A 560 -71.54 1.38 30.95
CA PRO A 560 -72.32 0.36 30.26
C PRO A 560 -72.89 0.96 28.97
N GLY A 561 -72.34 0.55 27.81
CA GLY A 561 -72.90 0.94 26.50
C GLY A 561 -71.91 1.35 25.40
N SER A 562 -70.62 1.55 25.68
CA SER A 562 -69.68 1.93 24.62
C SER A 562 -69.12 0.69 23.89
N GLN A 563 -69.53 0.50 22.63
CA GLN A 563 -68.90 -0.45 21.71
C GLN A 563 -67.41 -0.13 21.50
N PRO A 564 -66.54 -1.14 21.30
CA PRO A 564 -65.11 -0.91 21.15
C PRO A 564 -64.81 -0.24 19.80
N ILE A 565 -64.30 0.99 19.84
CA ILE A 565 -63.64 1.61 18.69
C ILE A 565 -62.31 0.87 18.48
N LYS A 566 -62.18 0.19 17.35
CA LYS A 566 -60.93 -0.42 16.88
C LYS A 566 -59.92 0.70 16.56
N VAL A 567 -58.75 0.68 17.19
CA VAL A 567 -57.50 1.20 16.65
C VAL A 567 -56.41 0.16 16.87
#